data_AF-A0A139RCU0-F1
#
_entry.id   AF-A0A139RCU0-F1
#
_cell.length_a   1.000
_cell.length_b   1.000
_cell.length_c   1.000
_cell.angle_alpha   90.00
_cell.angle_beta   90.00
_cell.angle_gamma   90.00
#
_symmetry.space_group_name_H-M   'P 1'
#
loop_
_entity.id
_entity.type
_entity.pdbx_description
1 polymer ?
#
loop_
_entity_poly.entity_id
_entity_poly.type
_entity_poly.pdbx_seq_one_letter_code
_entity_poly.pdbx_strand_id
1 'polypeptide(L)'
;MTDLSNQTWRSDLGRFEKIDDSHFIEYIQNDIQTNFKVKKVDLHKRWELEFENKKLQGTWLGRFDYKDGQTILDFTEDVTVKNILLTSFAWFCLKKQYFLDLGKALQTR
;
A
#
# COMPACT_ATOMS: atom_id res chain seq x y z
N MET A 1 6.93 6.44 1.83
CA MET A 1 6.12 5.23 2.10
C MET A 1 5.24 5.40 3.34
N THR A 2 5.79 5.69 4.52
CA THR A 2 4.99 5.87 5.75
C THR A 2 4.39 7.28 5.93
N ASP A 3 4.75 8.23 5.07
CA ASP A 3 4.20 9.58 5.11
C ASP A 3 2.84 9.61 4.41
N LEU A 4 1.78 9.63 5.21
CA LEU A 4 0.40 9.70 4.75
C LEU A 4 0.01 11.09 4.23
N SER A 5 0.86 12.11 4.38
CA SER A 5 0.59 13.46 3.90
C SER A 5 0.98 13.69 2.44
N ASN A 6 1.85 12.84 1.88
CA ASN A 6 2.34 12.98 0.52
C ASN A 6 2.41 11.64 -0.23
N GLN A 7 1.36 11.35 -0.99
CA GLN A 7 1.23 10.15 -1.83
C GLN A 7 1.38 10.45 -3.34
N THR A 8 1.87 11.64 -3.73
CA THR A 8 1.94 12.06 -5.15
C THR A 8 2.91 11.23 -6.00
N TRP A 9 3.74 10.41 -5.38
CA TRP A 9 4.66 9.51 -6.05
C TRP A 9 3.95 8.26 -6.60
N ARG A 10 2.71 7.97 -6.19
CA ARG A 10 1.90 6.86 -6.69
C ARG A 10 1.06 7.30 -7.90
N SER A 11 1.38 6.77 -9.07
CA SER A 11 0.69 7.11 -10.32
C SER A 11 -0.68 6.45 -10.46
N ASP A 12 -0.93 5.36 -9.71
CA ASP A 12 -2.17 4.59 -9.70
C ASP A 12 -3.26 5.20 -8.78
N LEU A 13 -2.87 6.11 -7.89
CA LEU A 13 -3.73 6.73 -6.90
C LEU A 13 -4.52 7.89 -7.55
N GLY A 14 -5.84 7.76 -7.58
CA GLY A 14 -6.73 8.82 -8.10
C GLY A 14 -7.07 9.86 -7.05
N ARG A 15 -7.40 9.41 -5.82
CA ARG A 15 -7.71 10.30 -4.69
C ARG A 15 -7.30 9.66 -3.37
N PHE A 16 -6.89 10.52 -2.43
CA PHE A 16 -6.50 10.16 -1.08
C PHE A 16 -7.29 11.01 -0.09
N GLU A 17 -7.90 10.37 0.91
CA GLU A 17 -8.60 11.05 1.99
C GLU A 17 -8.06 10.57 3.34
N LYS A 18 -7.46 11.49 4.11
CA LYS A 18 -7.07 11.20 5.48
C LYS A 18 -8.28 11.40 6.40
N ILE A 19 -8.69 10.35 7.12
CA ILE A 19 -9.77 10.42 8.10
C ILE A 19 -9.19 10.79 9.47
N ASP A 20 -8.12 10.12 9.88
CA ASP A 20 -7.34 10.44 11.06
C ASP A 20 -5.87 9.99 10.89
N ASP A 21 -5.07 10.00 11.95
CA ASP A 21 -3.65 9.64 11.89
C ASP A 21 -3.38 8.16 11.59
N SER A 22 -4.39 7.32 11.80
CA SER A 22 -4.35 5.87 11.60
C SER A 22 -5.34 5.37 10.56
N HIS A 23 -6.28 6.18 10.07
CA HIS A 23 -7.26 5.77 9.07
C HIS A 23 -7.26 6.71 7.88
N PHE A 24 -7.27 6.11 6.69
CA PHE A 24 -7.34 6.85 5.44
C PHE A 24 -8.06 6.02 4.38
N ILE A 25 -8.55 6.67 3.34
CA ILE A 25 -9.27 6.06 2.23
C ILE A 25 -8.54 6.38 0.94
N GLU A 26 -8.25 5.35 0.16
CA GLU A 26 -7.67 5.49 -1.18
C GLU A 26 -8.72 5.14 -2.24
N TYR A 27 -8.75 5.96 -3.29
CA TYR A 27 -9.53 5.72 -4.49
C TYR A 27 -8.56 5.50 -5.64
N ILE A 28 -8.56 4.28 -6.16
CA ILE A 28 -7.78 3.89 -7.33
C ILE A 28 -8.58 4.29 -8.58
N GLN A 29 -7.91 4.55 -9.71
CA GLN A 29 -8.52 5.01 -10.98
C GLN A 29 -9.77 4.22 -11.46
N ASN A 30 -9.99 2.99 -10.97
CA ASN A 30 -11.17 2.17 -11.26
C ASN A 30 -12.33 2.34 -10.25
N ASP A 31 -12.37 3.46 -9.52
CA ASP A 31 -13.40 3.78 -8.50
C ASP A 31 -13.47 2.74 -7.35
N ILE A 32 -12.36 2.04 -7.13
CA ILE A 32 -12.23 1.09 -6.02
C ILE A 32 -11.84 1.90 -4.78
N GLN A 33 -12.85 2.17 -3.95
CA GLN A 33 -12.64 2.72 -2.61
C GLN A 33 -12.08 1.64 -1.69
N THR A 34 -10.88 1.85 -1.16
CA THR A 34 -10.27 0.98 -0.16
C THR A 34 -10.00 1.78 1.11
N ASN A 35 -10.56 1.31 2.22
CA ASN A 35 -10.30 1.87 3.54
C ASN A 35 -9.05 1.21 4.10
N PHE A 36 -8.12 2.02 4.57
CA PHE A 36 -6.90 1.59 5.20
C PHE A 36 -6.87 2.00 6.66
N LYS A 37 -6.35 1.11 7.48
CA LYS A 37 -6.13 1.31 8.90
C LYS A 37 -4.70 0.92 9.27
N VAL A 38 -3.95 1.87 9.77
CA VAL A 38 -2.62 1.67 10.33
C VAL A 38 -2.76 0.87 11.63
N LYS A 39 -2.20 -0.33 11.64
CA LYS A 39 -2.13 -1.18 12.84
C LYS A 39 -0.86 -0.98 13.60
N LYS A 40 0.26 -0.86 12.88
CA LYS A 40 1.56 -0.64 13.50
C LYS A 40 2.50 0.09 12.56
N VAL A 41 3.20 1.09 13.09
CA VAL A 41 4.31 1.77 12.42
C VAL A 41 5.50 1.71 13.36
N ASP A 42 6.49 0.89 13.02
CA ASP A 42 7.82 0.96 13.58
C ASP A 42 8.71 1.63 12.54
N LEU A 43 9.12 2.87 12.82
CA LEU A 43 9.90 3.69 11.89
C LEU A 43 11.13 2.90 11.39
N HIS A 44 11.28 2.83 10.06
CA HIS A 44 12.35 2.10 9.35
C HIS A 44 12.41 0.58 9.58
N LYS A 45 11.39 -0.03 10.20
CA LYS A 45 11.40 -1.47 10.51
C LYS A 45 10.16 -2.17 9.98
N ARG A 46 8.98 -1.66 10.32
CA ARG A 46 7.73 -2.33 10.04
C ARG A 46 6.63 -1.32 9.77
N TRP A 47 5.84 -1.62 8.76
CA TRP A 47 4.61 -0.92 8.48
C TRP A 47 3.50 -1.94 8.25
N GLU A 48 2.51 -1.92 9.12
CA GLU A 48 1.38 -2.85 9.08
C GLU A 48 0.08 -2.07 8.95
N LEU A 49 -0.67 -2.43 7.93
CA LEU A 49 -1.93 -1.82 7.57
C LEU A 49 -2.98 -2.92 7.40
N GLU A 50 -4.16 -2.73 7.94
CA GLU A 50 -5.35 -3.44 7.49
C GLU A 50 -5.97 -2.65 6.35
N PHE A 51 -6.50 -3.36 5.36
CA PHE A 51 -7.24 -2.74 4.27
C PHE A 51 -8.53 -3.48 4.00
N GLU A 52 -9.55 -2.74 3.62
CA GLU A 52 -10.88 -3.29 3.34
C GLU A 52 -11.57 -2.48 2.25
N ASN A 53 -12.10 -3.17 1.26
CA ASN A 53 -13.01 -2.63 0.27
C ASN A 53 -14.24 -3.54 0.12
N LYS A 54 -15.16 -3.15 -0.78
CA LYS A 54 -16.40 -3.89 -1.04
C LYS A 54 -16.17 -5.35 -1.48
N LYS A 55 -14.99 -5.67 -2.03
CA LYS A 55 -14.68 -6.97 -2.65
C LYS A 55 -13.66 -7.80 -1.85
N LEU A 56 -12.83 -7.14 -1.05
CA LEU A 56 -11.59 -7.68 -0.49
C LEU A 56 -11.35 -7.08 0.89
N GLN A 57 -10.74 -7.85 1.77
CA GLN A 57 -10.13 -7.32 2.98
C GLN A 57 -8.81 -8.05 3.22
N GLY A 58 -7.91 -7.45 3.97
CA GLY A 58 -6.61 -8.05 4.21
C GLY A 58 -5.70 -7.22 5.08
N THR A 59 -4.47 -7.70 5.21
CA THR A 59 -3.39 -7.01 5.90
C THR A 59 -2.19 -6.86 4.98
N TRP A 60 -1.64 -5.66 4.93
CA TRP A 60 -0.34 -5.36 4.35
C TRP A 60 0.70 -5.28 5.45
N LEU A 61 1.82 -5.98 5.25
CA LEU A 61 2.97 -5.94 6.11
C LEU A 61 4.21 -5.65 5.28
N GLY A 62 4.65 -4.40 5.32
CA GLY A 62 5.96 -3.98 4.83
C GLY A 62 7.01 -4.10 5.93
N ARG A 63 8.04 -4.92 5.70
CA ARG A 63 9.23 -4.99 6.54
C ARG A 63 10.38 -4.34 5.81
N PHE A 64 11.10 -3.48 6.51
CA PHE A 64 12.26 -2.79 5.98
C PHE A 64 13.48 -3.35 6.69
N ASP A 65 14.40 -3.87 5.90
CA ASP A 65 15.70 -4.32 6.36
C ASP A 65 16.79 -3.54 5.61
N TYR A 66 17.92 -3.31 6.27
CA TYR A 66 19.06 -2.63 5.67
C TYR A 66 20.27 -3.53 5.77
N LYS A 67 20.84 -3.89 4.62
CA LYS A 67 22.02 -4.76 4.55
C LYS A 67 22.93 -4.32 3.41
N ASP A 68 24.22 -4.21 3.70
CA ASP A 68 25.28 -3.96 2.71
C ASP A 68 25.02 -2.74 1.80
N GLY A 69 24.54 -1.63 2.37
CA GLY A 69 24.25 -0.41 1.60
C GLY A 69 22.90 -0.42 0.87
N GLN A 70 22.15 -1.52 0.96
CA GLN A 70 20.87 -1.70 0.27
C GLN A 70 19.73 -1.77 1.27
N THR A 71 18.62 -1.11 0.93
CA THR A 71 17.35 -1.27 1.67
C THR A 71 16.55 -2.37 1.00
N ILE A 72 16.30 -3.44 1.74
CA ILE A 72 15.42 -4.53 1.35
C ILE A 72 14.03 -4.22 1.89
N LEU A 73 13.04 -4.23 0.99
CA LEU A 73 11.64 -4.06 1.35
C LEU A 73 10.91 -5.38 1.11
N ASP A 74 10.64 -6.10 2.19
CA ASP A 74 9.82 -7.31 2.17
C ASP A 74 8.36 -6.93 2.36
N PHE A 75 7.58 -7.05 1.29
CA PHE A 75 6.15 -6.77 1.30
C PHE A 75 5.34 -8.06 1.29
N THR A 76 4.83 -8.40 2.47
CA THR A 76 3.90 -9.51 2.67
C THR A 76 2.48 -8.98 2.68
N GLU A 77 1.60 -9.71 2.05
CA GLU A 77 0.20 -9.36 2.00
C GLU A 77 -0.65 -10.61 2.20
N ASP A 78 -1.63 -10.47 3.08
CA ASP A 78 -2.63 -11.48 3.36
C ASP A 78 -3.99 -10.93 2.92
N VAL A 79 -4.59 -11.54 1.89
CA VAL A 79 -5.86 -11.08 1.31
C VAL A 79 -6.93 -12.14 1.46
N THR A 80 -8.04 -11.74 2.06
CA THR A 80 -9.29 -12.50 2.07
C THR A 80 -10.25 -11.90 1.04
N VAL A 81 -10.58 -12.69 0.02
CA VAL A 81 -11.54 -12.31 -1.02
C VAL A 81 -12.97 -12.50 -0.51
N LYS A 82 -13.77 -11.45 -0.49
CA LYS A 82 -15.21 -11.53 -0.14
C LYS A 82 -16.07 -11.99 -1.32
N ASN A 83 -15.62 -11.76 -2.56
CA ASN A 83 -16.33 -12.16 -3.78
C ASN A 83 -15.36 -12.76 -4.81
N ILE A 84 -15.47 -14.08 -5.03
CA ILE A 84 -14.44 -14.96 -5.62
C ILE A 84 -14.10 -14.64 -7.10
N LEU A 85 -14.94 -13.88 -7.81
CA LEU A 85 -14.98 -13.99 -9.26
C LEU A 85 -13.89 -13.24 -10.07
N LEU A 86 -13.16 -12.23 -9.55
CA LEU A 86 -12.29 -11.42 -10.43
C LEU A 86 -11.11 -10.65 -9.77
N THR A 87 -10.76 -10.92 -8.50
CA THR A 87 -9.95 -9.99 -7.69
C THR A 87 -8.43 -10.14 -7.80
N SER A 88 -7.89 -11.25 -8.30
CA SER A 88 -6.45 -11.56 -8.18
C SER A 88 -5.54 -10.79 -9.16
N PHE A 89 -6.02 -10.45 -10.36
CA PHE A 89 -5.14 -9.88 -11.41
C PHE A 89 -4.88 -8.38 -11.26
N ALA A 90 -5.92 -7.58 -11.04
CA ALA A 90 -5.77 -6.14 -10.84
C ALA A 90 -4.87 -5.84 -9.64
N TRP A 91 -5.00 -6.66 -8.61
CA TRP A 91 -4.23 -6.55 -7.38
C TRP A 91 -2.73 -6.77 -7.58
N PHE A 92 -2.36 -7.85 -8.27
CA PHE A 92 -0.95 -8.11 -8.59
C PHE A 92 -0.33 -7.00 -9.46
N CYS A 93 -1.11 -6.42 -10.38
CA CYS A 93 -0.69 -5.27 -11.16
C CYS A 93 -0.44 -4.03 -10.28
N LEU A 94 -1.31 -3.76 -9.30
CA LEU A 94 -1.11 -2.66 -8.34
C LEU A 94 0.16 -2.84 -7.52
N LYS A 95 0.42 -4.06 -7.02
CA LYS A 95 1.67 -4.39 -6.30
C LYS A 95 2.90 -4.09 -7.15
N LYS A 96 2.90 -4.50 -8.42
CA LYS A 96 4.03 -4.23 -9.34
C LYS A 96 4.20 -2.73 -9.60
N GLN A 97 3.12 -2.01 -9.88
CA GLN A 97 3.17 -0.57 -10.16
C GLN A 97 3.68 0.20 -8.92
N TYR A 98 3.25 -0.19 -7.74
CA TYR A 98 3.70 0.38 -6.47
C TYR A 98 5.23 0.33 -6.31
N PHE A 99 5.85 -0.81 -6.58
CA PHE A 99 7.31 -0.94 -6.49
C PHE A 99 8.05 -0.16 -7.59
N LEU A 100 7.49 -0.10 -8.79
CA LEU A 100 8.06 0.69 -9.89
C LEU A 100 8.04 2.19 -9.56
N ASP A 101 6.92 2.68 -9.05
CA ASP A 101 6.74 4.07 -8.66
C ASP A 101 7.60 4.43 -7.44
N LEU A 102 7.68 3.53 -6.46
CA LEU A 102 8.58 3.68 -5.32
C LEU A 102 10.05 3.74 -5.77
N GLY A 103 10.46 2.86 -6.68
CA GLY A 103 11.80 2.86 -7.25
C GLY A 103 12.14 4.17 -7.97
N LYS A 104 11.22 4.70 -8.79
CA LYS A 104 11.37 6.00 -9.45
C LYS A 104 11.47 7.14 -8.45
N ALA A 105 10.60 7.16 -7.44
CA ALA A 105 10.60 8.21 -6.41
C ALA A 105 11.91 8.23 -5.60
N LEU A 106 12.51 7.06 -5.35
CA LEU A 106 13.78 6.94 -4.64
C LEU A 106 15.00 7.25 -5.52
N GLN A 107 14.93 7.03 -6.83
CA GLN A 107 16.00 7.36 -7.79
C GLN A 107 16.03 8.85 -8.16
N THR A 108 14.95 9.60 -7.92
CA THR A 108 14.87 11.04 -8.23
C THR A 108 15.52 11.90 -7.13
N ARG A 109 16.62 11.44 -6.54
CA ARG A 109 17.31 12.11 -5.44
C ARG A 109 18.79 12.29 -5.73
#